data_AF-A0A9D9MG58-F1
#
_entry.id   AF-A0A9D9MG58-F1
#
_cell.length_a   1.000
_cell.length_b   1.000
_cell.length_c   1.000
_cell.angle_alpha   90.00
_cell.angle_beta   90.00
_cell.angle_gamma   90.00
#
_symmetry.space_group_name_H-M   'P 1'
#
loop_
_entity.id
_entity.type
_entity.pdbx_description
1 polymer ?
#
loop_
_entity_poly.entity_id
_entity_poly.type
_entity_poly.pdbx_seq_one_letter_code
_entity_poly.pdbx_strand_id
1 'polypeptide(L)'
;MNSRFLARMDARIAECGPGEARDALVAERASYLARLGHVDEARQVLSDLRLKWGETPSARVSSLVHIADGLCHYYTDMGPEARDRFLRAHALARAASLGDVVVRAASWLALVHYGAYRFPDMVRSLDECFLGTPHTDPSTLARSCLVVAQTIHLANRFDLALPWYRRVRLLSAETEDEATISALMHNMASIWATNSRNALLGGPPTRDNSRQALAGAMSTLNFDDLVGLTNLSVFTPLLRAQVCSIEGDCEQALLLYENHLSALSLKAVQGWQVWLLADKGWCQLQTGKSQLAKESCEAGKSALTSDMHVDDRAATLTRLSRAYAKFGDGAEAERCEVEASACWRDFAALQELMLSVVESSRGVRWMADQRP
;
A
#
# COMPACT_ATOMS: atom_id res chain seq x y z
N MET A 1 -2.80 -21.53 7.81
CA MET A 1 -2.22 -22.21 6.63
C MET A 1 -0.71 -22.11 6.74
N ASN A 2 0.04 -23.20 6.58
CA ASN A 2 1.51 -23.14 6.63
C ASN A 2 2.04 -22.55 5.32
N SER A 3 2.65 -21.36 5.37
CA SER A 3 3.17 -20.70 4.18
C SER A 3 4.29 -21.52 3.55
N ARG A 4 4.17 -21.83 2.26
CA ARG A 4 5.17 -22.64 1.54
C ARG A 4 6.50 -21.90 1.41
N PHE A 5 6.45 -20.57 1.26
CA PHE A 5 7.63 -19.72 1.27
C PHE A 5 8.45 -19.88 2.55
N LEU A 6 7.79 -19.80 3.72
CA LEU A 6 8.45 -19.99 5.02
C LEU A 6 9.05 -21.39 5.14
N ALA A 7 8.32 -22.43 4.75
CA ALA A 7 8.85 -23.80 4.79
C ALA A 7 10.13 -23.97 3.96
N ARG A 8 10.20 -23.34 2.77
CA ARG A 8 11.42 -23.31 1.95
C ARG A 8 12.57 -22.54 2.63
N MET A 9 12.27 -21.43 3.29
CA MET A 9 13.29 -20.69 4.04
C MET A 9 13.83 -21.49 5.22
N ASP A 10 12.95 -22.14 5.97
CA ASP A 10 13.32 -22.97 7.12
C ASP A 10 14.23 -24.14 6.69
N ALA A 11 13.91 -24.79 5.57
CA ALA A 11 14.77 -25.82 4.99
C ALA A 11 16.17 -25.28 4.64
N ARG A 12 16.25 -24.12 3.96
CA ARG A 12 17.54 -23.48 3.60
C ARG A 12 18.35 -23.07 4.83
N ILE A 13 17.70 -22.58 5.89
CA ILE A 13 18.35 -22.24 7.16
C ILE A 13 18.89 -23.50 7.84
N ALA A 14 18.13 -24.60 7.82
CA ALA A 14 18.53 -25.88 8.41
C ALA A 14 19.73 -26.51 7.68
N GLU A 15 19.77 -26.42 6.36
CA GLU A 15 20.88 -26.88 5.51
C GLU A 15 22.16 -26.04 5.69
N CYS A 16 22.04 -24.80 6.15
CA CYS A 16 23.16 -23.89 6.34
C CYS A 16 23.82 -24.08 7.71
N GLY A 17 25.14 -24.31 7.72
CA GLY A 17 25.93 -24.34 8.95
C GLY A 17 25.92 -22.99 9.70
N PRO A 18 26.32 -22.94 10.98
CA PRO A 18 26.40 -21.69 11.73
C PRO A 18 27.31 -20.67 11.06
N GLY A 19 26.87 -19.42 10.93
CA GLY A 19 27.68 -18.34 10.37
C GLY A 19 26.86 -17.25 9.69
N GLU A 20 27.55 -16.32 9.03
CA GLU A 20 26.96 -15.17 8.34
C GLU A 20 25.86 -15.56 7.33
N ALA A 21 26.11 -16.59 6.52
CA ALA A 21 25.16 -17.03 5.50
C ALA A 21 23.83 -17.51 6.10
N ARG A 22 23.89 -18.24 7.21
CA ARG A 22 22.69 -18.70 7.93
C ARG A 22 21.93 -17.52 8.54
N ASP A 23 22.64 -16.62 9.19
CA ASP A 23 22.01 -15.47 9.85
C ASP A 23 21.42 -14.46 8.85
N ALA A 24 22.00 -14.36 7.66
CA ALA A 24 21.41 -13.62 6.54
C ALA A 24 20.05 -14.23 6.14
N LEU A 25 19.95 -15.56 6.02
CA LEU A 25 18.67 -16.24 5.74
C LEU A 25 17.66 -16.06 6.88
N VAL A 26 18.11 -16.06 8.14
CA VAL A 26 17.26 -15.79 9.30
C VAL A 26 16.71 -14.37 9.26
N ALA A 27 17.51 -13.36 8.88
CA ALA A 27 17.04 -11.99 8.70
C ALA A 27 16.03 -11.85 7.54
N GLU A 28 16.23 -12.59 6.44
CA GLU A 28 15.26 -12.66 5.35
C GLU A 28 13.94 -13.31 5.81
N ARG A 29 14.01 -14.36 6.65
CA ARG A 29 12.81 -15.00 7.22
C ARG A 29 12.05 -14.03 8.10
N ALA A 30 12.74 -13.27 8.95
CA ALA A 30 12.14 -12.21 9.76
C ALA A 30 11.46 -11.13 8.90
N SER A 31 12.07 -10.77 7.77
CA SER A 31 11.44 -9.87 6.79
C SER A 31 10.11 -10.42 6.26
N TYR A 32 10.03 -11.72 5.99
CA TYR A 32 8.79 -12.35 5.51
C TYR A 32 7.74 -12.46 6.62
N LEU A 33 8.13 -12.80 7.85
CA LEU A 33 7.24 -12.80 9.01
C LEU A 33 6.57 -11.44 9.23
N ALA A 34 7.33 -10.35 9.13
CA ALA A 34 6.77 -9.00 9.25
C ALA A 34 5.69 -8.74 8.19
N ARG A 35 5.90 -9.22 6.95
CA ARG A 35 4.91 -9.09 5.85
C ARG A 35 3.64 -9.91 6.09
N LEU A 36 3.73 -11.00 6.84
CA LEU A 36 2.60 -11.82 7.29
C LEU A 36 1.93 -11.28 8.58
N GLY A 37 2.34 -10.10 9.07
CA GLY A 37 1.82 -9.53 10.31
C GLY A 37 2.40 -10.13 11.60
N HIS A 38 3.31 -11.11 11.52
CA HIS A 38 4.03 -11.67 12.66
C HIS A 38 5.17 -10.75 13.13
N VAL A 39 4.84 -9.48 13.40
CA VAL A 39 5.82 -8.42 13.69
C VAL A 39 6.56 -8.67 15.00
N ASP A 40 5.89 -9.19 16.03
CA ASP A 40 6.54 -9.45 17.32
C ASP A 40 7.57 -10.59 17.21
N GLU A 41 7.23 -11.67 16.50
CA GLU A 41 8.18 -12.75 16.20
C GLU A 41 9.37 -12.23 15.40
N ALA A 42 9.12 -11.43 14.36
CA ALA A 42 10.18 -10.82 13.57
C ALA A 42 11.10 -9.95 14.44
N ARG A 43 10.55 -9.08 15.30
CA ARG A 43 11.33 -8.22 16.21
C ARG A 43 12.20 -9.01 17.18
N GLN A 44 11.70 -10.12 17.71
CA GLN A 44 12.49 -10.98 18.59
C GLN A 44 13.72 -11.54 17.86
N VAL A 45 13.52 -12.09 16.65
CA VAL A 45 14.63 -12.60 15.82
C VAL A 45 15.66 -11.50 15.52
N LEU A 46 15.20 -10.28 15.21
CA LEU A 46 16.10 -9.17 14.93
C LEU A 46 16.89 -8.71 16.15
N SER A 47 16.30 -8.80 17.36
CA SER A 47 17.01 -8.52 18.60
C SER A 47 18.19 -9.49 18.80
N ASP A 48 17.96 -10.78 18.58
CA ASP A 48 18.98 -11.82 18.75
C ASP A 48 20.12 -11.65 17.72
N LEU A 49 19.78 -11.33 16.47
CA LEU A 49 20.79 -11.06 15.43
C LEU A 49 21.63 -9.80 15.74
N ARG A 50 21.01 -8.73 16.26
CA ARG A 50 21.75 -7.51 16.65
C ARG A 50 22.71 -7.77 17.80
N LEU A 51 22.29 -8.55 18.79
CA LEU A 51 23.14 -8.92 19.91
C LEU A 51 24.36 -9.72 19.42
N LYS A 52 24.12 -10.72 18.55
CA LYS A 52 25.17 -11.58 18.00
C LYS A 52 26.19 -10.82 17.16
N TRP A 53 25.74 -9.93 16.27
CA TRP A 53 26.60 -9.23 15.31
C TRP A 53 27.08 -7.85 15.81
N GLY A 54 26.78 -7.48 17.07
CA GLY A 54 27.17 -6.20 17.64
C GLY A 54 28.68 -6.03 17.81
N GLU A 55 29.39 -7.10 18.20
CA GLU A 55 30.84 -7.07 18.43
C GLU A 55 31.66 -7.34 17.17
N THR A 56 31.11 -8.09 16.20
CA THR A 56 31.78 -8.46 14.95
C THR A 56 30.88 -8.19 13.75
N PRO A 57 30.67 -6.91 13.34
CA PRO A 57 29.65 -6.57 12.36
C PRO A 57 29.84 -7.24 10.99
N SER A 58 28.76 -7.81 10.44
CA SER A 58 28.66 -8.20 9.03
C SER A 58 27.81 -7.17 8.29
N ALA A 59 28.37 -6.58 7.22
CA ALA A 59 27.62 -5.64 6.39
C ALA A 59 26.36 -6.28 5.78
N ARG A 60 26.41 -7.57 5.41
CA ARG A 60 25.27 -8.28 4.84
C ARG A 60 24.16 -8.49 5.88
N VAL A 61 24.51 -9.02 7.05
CA VAL A 61 23.52 -9.28 8.11
C VAL A 61 22.95 -7.95 8.62
N SER A 62 23.77 -6.93 8.87
CA SER A 62 23.30 -5.62 9.30
C SER A 62 22.35 -4.98 8.29
N SER A 63 22.66 -5.07 6.99
CA SER A 63 21.77 -4.54 5.94
C SER A 63 20.42 -5.27 5.89
N LEU A 64 20.43 -6.61 5.98
CA LEU A 64 19.20 -7.42 6.00
C LEU A 64 18.38 -7.21 7.27
N VAL A 65 19.02 -7.03 8.43
CA VAL A 65 18.36 -6.66 9.68
C VAL A 65 17.68 -5.30 9.55
N HIS A 66 18.31 -4.32 8.91
CA HIS A 66 17.67 -3.04 8.64
C HIS A 66 16.47 -3.16 7.69
N ILE A 67 16.53 -4.01 6.66
CA ILE A 67 15.37 -4.28 5.80
C ILE A 67 14.23 -4.89 6.62
N ALA A 68 14.50 -5.94 7.39
CA ALA A 68 13.49 -6.61 8.19
C ALA A 68 12.84 -5.66 9.21
N ASP A 69 13.65 -4.82 9.85
CA ASP A 69 13.16 -3.84 10.82
C ASP A 69 12.33 -2.73 10.18
N GLY A 70 12.72 -2.28 8.99
CA GLY A 70 11.91 -1.36 8.19
C GLY A 70 10.55 -1.96 7.86
N LEU A 71 10.47 -3.26 7.58
CA LEU A 71 9.20 -3.96 7.36
C LEU A 71 8.38 -4.07 8.65
N CYS A 72 9.00 -4.33 9.79
CA CYS A 72 8.31 -4.30 11.08
C CYS A 72 7.64 -2.95 11.33
N HIS A 73 8.33 -1.83 11.06
CA HIS A 73 7.73 -0.50 11.12
C HIS A 73 6.61 -0.33 10.08
N TYR A 74 6.88 -0.65 8.81
CA TYR A 74 5.92 -0.48 7.73
C TYR A 74 4.59 -1.20 7.99
N TYR A 75 4.64 -2.46 8.43
CA TYR A 75 3.45 -3.27 8.71
C TYR A 75 2.88 -3.08 10.12
N THR A 76 3.44 -2.18 10.94
CA THR A 76 2.83 -1.74 12.21
C THR A 76 2.04 -0.45 12.00
N ASP A 77 2.66 0.56 11.39
CA ASP A 77 2.11 1.91 11.36
C ASP A 77 2.40 2.68 10.07
N MET A 78 3.03 2.06 9.07
CA MET A 78 3.49 2.73 7.84
C MET A 78 4.31 4.01 8.12
N GLY A 79 4.97 4.07 9.28
CA GLY A 79 5.61 5.27 9.79
C GLY A 79 6.90 5.66 9.06
N PRO A 80 7.40 6.90 9.30
CA PRO A 80 8.61 7.41 8.66
C PRO A 80 9.87 6.59 8.99
N GLU A 81 9.85 5.85 10.10
CA GLU A 81 10.92 4.95 10.53
C GLU A 81 11.22 3.85 9.50
N ALA A 82 10.20 3.34 8.81
CA ALA A 82 10.40 2.33 7.78
C ALA A 82 11.37 2.82 6.70
N ARG A 83 11.18 4.07 6.24
CA ARG A 83 12.04 4.70 5.24
C ARG A 83 13.47 4.88 5.75
N ASP A 84 13.67 5.32 7.00
CA ASP A 84 15.01 5.45 7.58
C ASP A 84 15.76 4.11 7.56
N ARG A 85 15.09 3.03 7.99
CA ARG A 85 15.71 1.70 8.01
C ARG A 85 16.06 1.20 6.60
N PHE A 86 15.19 1.40 5.62
CA PHE A 86 15.49 1.03 4.23
C PHE A 86 16.65 1.86 3.64
N LEU A 87 16.74 3.15 3.95
CA LEU A 87 17.87 3.99 3.52
C LEU A 87 19.20 3.53 4.14
N ARG A 88 19.21 3.17 5.42
CA ARG A 88 20.41 2.63 6.09
C ARG A 88 20.83 1.30 5.47
N ALA A 89 19.88 0.38 5.24
CA ALA A 89 20.16 -0.89 4.57
C ALA A 89 20.77 -0.67 3.18
N HIS A 90 20.19 0.24 2.40
CA HIS A 90 20.68 0.58 1.07
C HIS A 90 22.10 1.15 1.12
N ALA A 91 22.36 2.15 1.97
CA ALA A 91 23.67 2.77 2.10
C ALA A 91 24.77 1.78 2.54
N LEU A 92 24.48 0.93 3.52
CA LEU A 92 25.41 -0.10 3.99
C LEU A 92 25.69 -1.15 2.90
N ALA A 93 24.65 -1.64 2.23
CA ALA A 93 24.80 -2.62 1.15
C ALA A 93 25.59 -2.04 -0.03
N ARG A 94 25.35 -0.77 -0.38
CA ARG A 94 26.11 -0.05 -1.43
C ARG A 94 27.59 0.07 -1.05
N ALA A 95 27.89 0.49 0.18
CA ALA A 95 29.27 0.62 0.67
C ALA A 95 30.00 -0.73 0.67
N ALA A 96 29.29 -1.82 0.94
CA ALA A 96 29.84 -3.18 0.94
C ALA A 96 29.76 -3.91 -0.42
N SER A 97 29.32 -3.22 -1.49
CA SER A 97 29.16 -3.81 -2.83
C SER A 97 28.24 -5.05 -2.88
N LEU A 98 27.22 -5.09 -2.03
CA LEU A 98 26.25 -6.19 -1.94
C LEU A 98 25.06 -5.96 -2.89
N GLY A 99 25.30 -6.14 -4.19
CA GLY A 99 24.34 -5.79 -5.26
C GLY A 99 22.92 -6.37 -5.05
N ASP A 100 22.79 -7.60 -4.57
CA ASP A 100 21.51 -8.26 -4.30
C ASP A 100 20.74 -7.59 -3.14
N VAL A 101 21.46 -7.16 -2.11
CA VAL A 101 20.86 -6.46 -0.96
C VAL A 101 20.53 -5.01 -1.32
N VAL A 102 21.32 -4.38 -2.19
CA VAL A 102 21.06 -3.03 -2.74
C VAL A 102 19.72 -2.99 -3.46
N VAL A 103 19.51 -3.86 -4.45
CA VAL A 103 18.26 -3.89 -5.21
C VAL A 103 17.07 -4.29 -4.34
N ARG A 104 17.28 -5.15 -3.34
CA ARG A 104 16.25 -5.49 -2.36
C ARG A 104 15.85 -4.29 -1.51
N ALA A 105 16.80 -3.52 -0.99
CA ALA A 105 16.51 -2.30 -0.24
C ALA A 105 15.82 -1.25 -1.15
N ALA A 106 16.29 -1.07 -2.38
CA ALA A 106 15.70 -0.16 -3.37
C ALA A 106 14.22 -0.51 -3.65
N SER A 107 13.86 -1.79 -3.76
CA SER A 107 12.46 -2.18 -3.99
C SER A 107 11.52 -1.78 -2.84
N TRP A 108 12.01 -1.79 -1.59
CA TRP A 108 11.25 -1.31 -0.43
C TRP A 108 11.23 0.21 -0.36
N LEU A 109 12.33 0.87 -0.76
CA LEU A 109 12.36 2.32 -0.93
C LEU A 109 11.30 2.77 -1.95
N ALA A 110 11.17 2.07 -3.07
CA ALA A 110 10.12 2.36 -4.05
C ALA A 110 8.72 2.31 -3.43
N LEU A 111 8.43 1.29 -2.61
CA LEU A 111 7.13 1.18 -1.92
C LEU A 111 6.87 2.35 -0.96
N VAL A 112 7.84 2.73 -0.12
CA VAL A 112 7.64 3.86 0.81
C VAL A 112 7.60 5.20 0.10
N HIS A 113 8.31 5.36 -1.03
CA HIS A 113 8.20 6.55 -1.87
C HIS A 113 6.84 6.65 -2.55
N TYR A 114 6.28 5.52 -3.01
CA TYR A 114 4.90 5.45 -3.49
C TYR A 114 3.91 5.89 -2.41
N GLY A 115 3.99 5.32 -1.20
CA GLY A 115 3.10 5.69 -0.08
C GLY A 115 3.25 7.15 0.36
N ALA A 116 4.41 7.76 0.14
CA ALA A 116 4.65 9.17 0.42
C ALA A 116 4.42 10.09 -0.80
N TYR A 117 3.85 9.58 -1.90
CA TYR A 117 3.61 10.30 -3.16
C TYR A 117 4.86 10.94 -3.78
N ARG A 118 6.04 10.40 -3.48
CA ARG A 118 7.34 10.84 -4.03
C ARG A 118 7.66 10.06 -5.30
N PHE A 119 6.82 10.21 -6.32
CA PHE A 119 6.95 9.41 -7.55
C PHE A 119 8.29 9.53 -8.28
N PRO A 120 8.97 10.70 -8.32
CA PRO A 120 10.32 10.78 -8.86
C PRO A 120 11.37 9.97 -8.07
N ASP A 121 11.29 9.94 -6.73
CA ASP A 121 12.14 9.09 -5.91
C ASP A 121 11.81 7.60 -6.11
N MET A 122 10.51 7.27 -6.18
CA MET A 122 10.02 5.92 -6.42
C MET A 122 10.62 5.35 -7.72
N VAL A 123 10.56 6.12 -8.81
CA VAL A 123 11.12 5.70 -10.10
C VAL A 123 12.63 5.51 -10.04
N ARG A 124 13.38 6.36 -9.32
CA ARG A 124 14.83 6.15 -9.14
C ARG A 124 15.14 4.82 -8.45
N SER A 125 14.38 4.48 -7.42
CA SER A 125 14.51 3.20 -6.72
C SER A 125 14.12 2.01 -7.61
N LEU A 126 13.09 2.16 -8.45
CA LEU A 126 12.70 1.15 -9.44
C LEU A 126 13.76 0.97 -10.53
N ASP A 127 14.38 2.05 -10.99
CA ASP A 127 15.48 2.00 -11.96
C ASP A 127 16.64 1.17 -11.42
N GLU A 128 17.00 1.32 -10.14
CA GLU A 128 18.05 0.50 -9.52
C GLU A 128 17.66 -0.99 -9.47
N CYS A 129 16.39 -1.30 -9.23
CA CYS A 129 15.90 -2.69 -9.22
C CYS A 129 15.94 -3.34 -10.61
N PHE A 130 15.43 -2.63 -11.62
CA PHE A 130 15.30 -3.17 -12.98
C PHE A 130 16.60 -3.14 -13.77
N LEU A 131 17.48 -2.16 -13.55
CA LEU A 131 18.79 -2.11 -14.21
C LEU A 131 19.84 -2.97 -13.49
N GLY A 132 19.55 -3.43 -12.27
CA GLY A 132 20.38 -4.33 -11.48
C GLY A 132 20.10 -5.83 -11.68
N THR A 133 19.44 -6.24 -12.78
CA THR A 133 18.91 -7.60 -12.96
C THR A 133 19.84 -8.80 -12.80
N PRO A 134 21.17 -8.72 -12.93
CA PRO A 134 22.05 -9.80 -12.49
C PRO A 134 21.93 -10.11 -10.98
N HIS A 135 21.44 -9.16 -10.19
CA HIS A 135 21.34 -9.22 -8.73
C HIS A 135 19.90 -9.28 -8.21
N THR A 136 18.90 -9.07 -9.07
CA THR A 136 17.50 -8.92 -8.63
C THR A 136 16.78 -10.26 -8.66
N ASP A 137 16.45 -10.79 -7.48
CA ASP A 137 15.68 -12.01 -7.34
C ASP A 137 14.20 -11.84 -7.79
N PRO A 138 13.50 -12.93 -8.16
CA PRO A 138 12.11 -12.85 -8.64
C PRO A 138 11.14 -12.22 -7.64
N SER A 139 11.30 -12.42 -6.32
CA SER A 139 10.43 -11.78 -5.31
C SER A 139 10.66 -10.25 -5.27
N THR A 140 11.90 -9.80 -5.45
CA THR A 140 12.24 -8.38 -5.56
C THR A 140 11.71 -7.76 -6.86
N LEU A 141 11.78 -8.47 -7.98
CA LEU A 141 11.15 -8.05 -9.25
C LEU A 141 9.63 -8.00 -9.14
N ALA A 142 9.00 -8.99 -8.50
CA ALA A 142 7.55 -9.03 -8.30
C ALA A 142 7.07 -7.80 -7.52
N ARG A 143 7.73 -7.48 -6.41
CA ARG A 143 7.40 -6.29 -5.60
C ARG A 143 7.61 -4.99 -6.39
N SER A 144 8.69 -4.89 -7.16
CA SER A 144 8.97 -3.72 -8.01
C SER A 144 7.92 -3.54 -9.12
N CYS A 145 7.53 -4.63 -9.78
CA CYS A 145 6.44 -4.63 -10.76
C CYS A 145 5.10 -4.25 -10.14
N LEU A 146 4.84 -4.68 -8.90
CA LEU A 146 3.61 -4.32 -8.18
C LEU A 146 3.53 -2.82 -7.92
N VAL A 147 4.64 -2.18 -7.53
CA VAL A 147 4.73 -0.71 -7.35
C VAL A 147 4.46 0.05 -8.66
N VAL A 148 4.97 -0.45 -9.80
CA VAL A 148 4.64 0.11 -11.12
C VAL A 148 3.14 -0.04 -11.41
N ALA A 149 2.60 -1.25 -11.25
CA ALA A 149 1.20 -1.55 -11.52
C ALA A 149 0.25 -0.64 -10.73
N GLN A 150 0.44 -0.53 -9.42
CA GLN A 150 -0.41 0.28 -8.55
C GLN A 150 -0.29 1.78 -8.84
N THR A 151 0.88 2.27 -9.24
CA THR A 151 1.05 3.69 -9.63
C THR A 151 0.25 4.01 -10.89
N ILE A 152 0.37 3.18 -11.92
CA ILE A 152 -0.38 3.34 -13.17
C ILE A 152 -1.89 3.18 -12.92
N HIS A 153 -2.28 2.24 -12.05
CA HIS A 153 -3.67 1.99 -11.70
C HIS A 153 -4.29 3.15 -10.93
N LEU A 154 -3.57 3.74 -9.97
CA LEU A 154 -3.99 4.94 -9.25
C LEU A 154 -4.08 6.16 -10.16
N ALA A 155 -3.25 6.21 -11.21
CA ALA A 155 -3.37 7.16 -12.30
C ALA A 155 -4.53 6.85 -13.28
N ASN A 156 -5.47 5.98 -12.88
CA ASN A 156 -6.69 5.65 -13.61
C ASN A 156 -6.43 5.03 -14.99
N ARG A 157 -5.29 4.33 -15.16
CA ARG A 157 -4.89 3.62 -16.39
C ARG A 157 -4.77 2.11 -16.16
N PHE A 158 -5.85 1.48 -15.71
CA PHE A 158 -5.86 0.03 -15.45
C PHE A 158 -5.45 -0.81 -16.68
N ASP A 159 -5.78 -0.33 -17.89
CA ASP A 159 -5.36 -0.93 -19.15
C ASP A 159 -3.83 -1.09 -19.27
N LEU A 160 -3.09 -0.08 -18.80
CA LEU A 160 -1.62 -0.10 -18.77
C LEU A 160 -1.06 -0.83 -17.53
N ALA A 161 -1.81 -0.90 -16.44
CA ALA A 161 -1.38 -1.59 -15.22
C ALA A 161 -1.50 -3.13 -15.33
N LEU A 162 -2.46 -3.63 -16.11
CA LEU A 162 -2.78 -5.06 -16.19
C LEU A 162 -1.59 -5.96 -16.60
N PRO A 163 -0.75 -5.62 -17.59
CA PRO A 163 0.44 -6.40 -17.92
C PRO A 163 1.42 -6.52 -16.74
N TRP A 164 1.57 -5.46 -15.94
CA TRP A 164 2.42 -5.49 -14.75
C TRP A 164 1.84 -6.40 -13.67
N TYR A 165 0.54 -6.33 -13.39
CA TYR A 165 -0.10 -7.27 -12.45
C TYR A 165 0.05 -8.73 -12.88
N ARG A 166 -0.02 -9.03 -14.19
CA ARG A 166 0.24 -10.40 -14.70
C ARG A 166 1.67 -10.83 -14.42
N ARG A 167 2.64 -9.95 -14.62
CA ARG A 167 4.05 -10.22 -14.34
C ARG A 167 4.32 -10.46 -12.85
N VAL A 168 3.68 -9.68 -11.96
CA VAL A 168 3.74 -9.93 -10.51
C VAL A 168 3.27 -11.34 -10.18
N ARG A 169 2.16 -11.80 -10.78
CA ARG A 169 1.63 -13.16 -10.55
C ARG A 169 2.61 -14.24 -11.01
N LEU A 170 3.20 -14.10 -12.19
CA LEU A 170 4.19 -15.05 -12.72
C LEU A 170 5.40 -15.15 -11.78
N LEU A 171 6.03 -14.03 -11.47
CA LEU A 171 7.22 -13.98 -10.60
C LEU A 171 6.93 -14.49 -9.18
N SER A 172 5.75 -14.18 -8.63
CA SER A 172 5.37 -14.66 -7.29
C SER A 172 5.07 -16.16 -7.27
N ALA A 173 4.62 -16.74 -8.39
CA ALA A 173 4.41 -18.18 -8.51
C ALA A 173 5.73 -18.95 -8.50
N GLU A 174 6.80 -18.42 -9.09
CA GLU A 174 8.15 -19.02 -9.06
C GLU A 174 8.70 -19.13 -7.63
N THR A 175 8.40 -18.15 -6.79
CA THR A 175 8.90 -18.10 -5.41
C THR A 175 7.90 -18.62 -4.39
N GLU A 176 6.67 -18.92 -4.79
CA GLU A 176 5.55 -19.25 -3.88
C GLU A 176 5.31 -18.12 -2.84
N ASP A 177 5.49 -16.85 -3.24
CA ASP A 177 5.35 -15.67 -2.37
C ASP A 177 3.87 -15.26 -2.26
N GLU A 178 3.16 -15.92 -1.34
CA GLU A 178 1.75 -15.69 -1.03
C GLU A 178 1.48 -14.26 -0.52
N ALA A 179 2.45 -13.67 0.20
CA ALA A 179 2.31 -12.32 0.72
C ALA A 179 2.28 -11.27 -0.40
N THR A 180 3.08 -11.44 -1.46
CA THR A 180 3.03 -10.55 -2.64
C THR A 180 1.73 -10.73 -3.42
N ILE A 181 1.23 -11.96 -3.55
CA ILE A 181 -0.07 -12.22 -4.19
C ILE A 181 -1.22 -11.57 -3.40
N SER A 182 -1.20 -11.69 -2.07
CA SER A 182 -2.19 -11.04 -1.21
C SER A 182 -2.16 -9.52 -1.35
N ALA A 183 -0.96 -8.91 -1.32
CA ALA A 183 -0.78 -7.48 -1.55
C ALA A 183 -1.28 -7.03 -2.94
N LEU A 184 -1.04 -7.80 -3.99
CA LEU A 184 -1.57 -7.53 -5.32
C LEU A 184 -3.10 -7.47 -5.33
N MET A 185 -3.75 -8.45 -4.71
CA MET A 185 -5.21 -8.54 -4.69
C MET A 185 -5.82 -7.39 -3.89
N HIS A 186 -5.26 -7.10 -2.72
CA HIS A 186 -5.68 -5.96 -1.90
C HIS A 186 -5.51 -4.64 -2.67
N ASN A 187 -4.34 -4.38 -3.25
CA ASN A 187 -4.06 -3.12 -3.95
C ASN A 187 -4.98 -2.91 -5.16
N MET A 188 -5.26 -3.96 -5.93
CA MET A 188 -6.23 -3.87 -7.02
C MET A 188 -7.62 -3.48 -6.51
N ALA A 189 -8.09 -4.10 -5.41
CA ALA A 189 -9.43 -3.83 -4.87
C ALA A 189 -9.52 -2.41 -4.25
N SER A 190 -8.50 -2.01 -3.49
CA SER A 190 -8.44 -0.70 -2.85
C SER A 190 -8.35 0.45 -3.86
N ILE A 191 -7.54 0.29 -4.92
CA ILE A 191 -7.42 1.30 -5.98
C ILE A 191 -8.68 1.39 -6.82
N TRP A 192 -9.30 0.24 -7.15
CA TRP A 192 -10.58 0.23 -7.84
C TRP A 192 -11.65 1.02 -7.08
N ALA A 193 -11.80 0.75 -5.78
CA ALA A 193 -12.77 1.43 -4.95
C ALA A 193 -12.46 2.94 -4.84
N THR A 194 -11.18 3.28 -4.77
CA THR A 194 -10.67 4.67 -4.77
C THR A 194 -11.01 5.40 -6.06
N ASN A 195 -10.69 4.84 -7.23
CA ASN A 195 -11.01 5.42 -8.53
C ASN A 195 -12.52 5.55 -8.75
N SER A 196 -13.29 4.54 -8.34
CA SER A 196 -14.75 4.54 -8.44
C SER A 196 -15.38 5.62 -7.55
N ARG A 197 -14.91 5.73 -6.31
CA ARG A 197 -15.29 6.80 -5.37
C ARG A 197 -14.97 8.17 -5.97
N ASN A 198 -13.75 8.36 -6.46
CA ASN A 198 -13.31 9.64 -6.99
C ASN A 198 -14.20 10.07 -8.17
N ALA A 199 -14.50 9.17 -9.10
CA ALA A 199 -15.42 9.43 -10.20
C ALA A 199 -16.84 9.80 -9.72
N LEU A 200 -17.37 9.14 -8.68
CA LEU A 200 -18.67 9.46 -8.09
C LEU A 200 -18.71 10.83 -7.39
N LEU A 201 -17.57 11.26 -6.86
CA LEU A 201 -17.42 12.48 -6.06
C LEU A 201 -16.87 13.66 -6.87
N GLY A 202 -16.92 13.62 -8.20
CA GLY A 202 -16.54 14.76 -9.05
C GLY A 202 -15.06 14.82 -9.43
N GLY A 203 -14.29 13.78 -9.07
CA GLY A 203 -12.95 13.55 -9.60
C GLY A 203 -12.98 13.00 -11.04
N PRO A 204 -11.81 12.66 -11.60
CA PRO A 204 -11.69 12.17 -12.97
C PRO A 204 -12.56 10.94 -13.24
N PRO A 205 -13.24 10.86 -14.40
CA PRO A 205 -14.06 9.70 -14.73
C PRO A 205 -13.19 8.46 -14.88
N THR A 206 -13.67 7.32 -14.35
CA THR A 206 -12.94 6.06 -14.41
C THR A 206 -13.55 5.09 -15.42
N ARG A 207 -12.68 4.35 -16.14
CA ARG A 207 -13.05 3.17 -16.95
C ARG A 207 -12.48 1.89 -16.35
N ASP A 208 -12.11 1.95 -15.07
CA ASP A 208 -11.50 0.87 -14.35
C ASP A 208 -12.47 -0.32 -14.20
N ASN A 209 -12.15 -1.41 -14.89
CA ASN A 209 -12.90 -2.66 -14.85
C ASN A 209 -12.21 -3.73 -13.98
N SER A 210 -11.23 -3.34 -13.15
CA SER A 210 -10.46 -4.26 -12.33
C SER A 210 -11.31 -5.04 -11.33
N ARG A 211 -12.48 -4.54 -10.90
CA ARG A 211 -13.45 -5.33 -10.13
C ARG A 211 -13.85 -6.63 -10.81
N GLN A 212 -14.07 -6.62 -12.12
CA GLN A 212 -14.42 -7.83 -12.88
C GLN A 212 -13.23 -8.79 -12.95
N ALA A 213 -12.02 -8.25 -13.19
CA ALA A 213 -10.79 -9.03 -13.18
C ALA A 213 -10.52 -9.64 -11.79
N LEU A 214 -10.82 -8.90 -10.71
CA LEU A 214 -10.79 -9.38 -9.34
C LEU A 214 -11.84 -10.46 -9.12
N ALA A 215 -13.09 -10.27 -9.55
CA ALA A 215 -14.14 -11.28 -9.37
C ALA A 215 -13.78 -12.63 -10.00
N GLY A 216 -13.17 -12.60 -11.19
CA GLY A 216 -12.63 -13.80 -11.83
C GLY A 216 -11.42 -14.42 -11.11
N ALA A 217 -10.62 -13.64 -10.39
CA ALA A 217 -9.52 -14.14 -9.56
C ALA A 217 -9.97 -14.58 -8.15
N MET A 218 -11.02 -13.95 -7.61
CA MET A 218 -11.62 -14.22 -6.30
C MET A 218 -12.43 -15.52 -6.29
N SER A 219 -12.98 -15.95 -7.43
CA SER A 219 -13.65 -17.26 -7.52
C SER A 219 -12.70 -18.45 -7.29
N THR A 220 -11.39 -18.23 -7.42
CA THR A 220 -10.36 -19.26 -7.21
C THR A 220 -9.68 -19.22 -5.84
N LEU A 221 -9.93 -18.19 -5.03
CA LEU A 221 -9.19 -17.92 -3.79
C LEU A 221 -10.14 -17.40 -2.69
N ASN A 222 -10.08 -17.97 -1.48
CA ASN A 222 -10.74 -17.38 -0.31
C ASN A 222 -10.06 -16.05 0.02
N PHE A 223 -10.59 -14.96 -0.53
CA PHE A 223 -10.02 -13.62 -0.44
C PHE A 223 -9.84 -13.18 1.02
N ASP A 224 -10.80 -13.49 1.88
CA ASP A 224 -10.75 -13.15 3.31
C ASP A 224 -9.63 -13.91 4.04
N ASP A 225 -9.38 -15.17 3.67
CA ASP A 225 -8.29 -15.98 4.25
C ASP A 225 -6.90 -15.48 3.78
N LEU A 226 -6.80 -14.97 2.54
CA LEU A 226 -5.55 -14.47 1.97
C LEU A 226 -5.21 -13.04 2.42
N VAL A 227 -6.22 -12.17 2.54
CA VAL A 227 -6.04 -10.80 3.02
C VAL A 227 -5.89 -10.78 4.55
N GLY A 228 -6.53 -11.73 5.25
CA GLY A 228 -6.40 -11.92 6.70
C GLY A 228 -5.01 -12.33 7.19
N LEU A 229 -4.09 -12.70 6.29
CA LEU A 229 -2.68 -12.97 6.60
C LEU A 229 -1.82 -11.71 6.79
N THR A 230 -2.42 -10.52 6.79
CA THR A 230 -1.67 -9.27 6.94
C THR A 230 -2.27 -8.42 8.06
N ASN A 231 -1.44 -7.58 8.69
CA ASN A 231 -1.90 -6.53 9.61
C ASN A 231 -2.83 -5.48 8.95
N LEU A 232 -3.11 -5.62 7.65
CA LEU A 232 -4.08 -4.81 6.91
C LEU A 232 -5.52 -5.34 7.05
N SER A 233 -5.78 -6.35 7.90
CA SER A 233 -7.11 -6.94 8.12
C SER A 233 -8.18 -5.92 8.53
N VAL A 234 -7.80 -4.80 9.17
CA VAL A 234 -8.71 -3.69 9.50
C VAL A 234 -9.25 -2.97 8.27
N PHE A 235 -8.52 -2.99 7.14
CA PHE A 235 -8.94 -2.30 5.92
C PHE A 235 -9.97 -3.07 5.11
N THR A 236 -10.02 -4.41 5.20
CA THR A 236 -10.99 -5.22 4.46
C THR A 236 -12.45 -4.83 4.73
N PRO A 237 -12.92 -4.77 6.00
CA PRO A 237 -14.30 -4.36 6.27
C PRO A 237 -14.58 -2.90 5.89
N LEU A 238 -13.58 -2.02 6.01
CA LEU A 238 -13.72 -0.61 5.62
C LEU A 238 -13.79 -0.43 4.10
N LEU A 239 -13.03 -1.23 3.34
CA LEU A 239 -13.14 -1.29 1.88
C LEU A 239 -14.53 -1.77 1.46
N ARG A 240 -15.08 -2.78 2.13
CA ARG A 240 -16.46 -3.23 1.89
C ARG A 240 -17.47 -2.12 2.19
N ALA A 241 -17.28 -1.38 3.27
CA ALA A 241 -18.15 -0.24 3.63
C ALA A 241 -18.14 0.84 2.54
N GLN A 242 -16.95 1.18 2.02
CA GLN A 242 -16.79 2.09 0.91
C GLN A 242 -17.54 1.62 -0.33
N VAL A 243 -17.43 0.34 -0.69
CA VAL A 243 -18.15 -0.22 -1.85
C VAL A 243 -19.66 -0.12 -1.67
N CYS A 244 -20.20 -0.51 -0.50
CA CYS A 244 -21.62 -0.37 -0.19
C CYS A 244 -22.08 1.09 -0.32
N SER A 245 -21.31 2.05 0.20
CA SER A 245 -21.61 3.48 0.10
C SER A 245 -21.61 4.01 -1.34
N ILE A 246 -20.65 3.57 -2.17
CA ILE A 246 -20.58 3.90 -3.60
C ILE A 246 -21.80 3.34 -4.35
N GLU A 247 -22.24 2.14 -3.99
CA GLU A 247 -23.41 1.47 -4.58
C GLU A 247 -24.75 2.00 -4.05
N GLY A 248 -24.73 2.90 -3.06
CA GLY A 248 -25.91 3.49 -2.45
C GLY A 248 -26.52 2.68 -1.31
N ASP A 249 -25.95 1.52 -0.97
CA ASP A 249 -26.33 0.71 0.20
C ASP A 249 -25.78 1.32 1.49
N CYS A 250 -26.42 2.42 1.89
CA CYS A 250 -25.99 3.20 3.06
C CYS A 250 -26.19 2.45 4.38
N GLU A 251 -27.18 1.55 4.47
CA GLU A 251 -27.43 0.78 5.69
C GLU A 251 -26.29 -0.21 5.96
N GLN A 252 -25.91 -1.00 4.95
CA GLN A 252 -24.81 -1.95 5.08
C GLN A 252 -23.46 -1.25 5.28
N ALA A 253 -23.24 -0.11 4.62
CA ALA A 253 -22.05 0.72 4.82
C ALA A 253 -21.93 1.19 6.28
N LEU A 254 -23.03 1.68 6.88
CA LEU A 254 -23.06 2.14 8.27
C LEU A 254 -22.75 1.02 9.25
N LEU A 255 -23.34 -0.16 9.06
CA LEU A 255 -23.07 -1.31 9.92
C LEU A 255 -21.56 -1.62 9.98
N LEU A 256 -20.88 -1.58 8.83
CA LEU A 256 -19.45 -1.81 8.75
C LEU A 256 -18.63 -0.67 9.37
N TYR A 257 -19.00 0.59 9.12
CA TYR A 257 -18.32 1.73 9.74
C TYR A 257 -18.45 1.74 11.27
N GLU A 258 -19.63 1.45 11.80
CA GLU A 258 -19.88 1.43 13.25
C GLU A 258 -19.06 0.34 13.96
N ASN A 259 -18.85 -0.81 13.30
CA ASN A 259 -18.11 -1.94 13.87
C ASN A 259 -16.58 -1.83 13.73
N HIS A 260 -16.07 -1.14 12.70
CA HIS A 260 -14.65 -1.23 12.33
C HIS A 260 -13.90 0.10 12.29
N LEU A 261 -14.58 1.24 12.12
CA LEU A 261 -13.89 2.51 11.92
C LEU A 261 -13.13 3.00 13.17
N SER A 262 -13.60 2.64 14.38
CA SER A 262 -12.94 3.00 15.64
C SER A 262 -11.57 2.32 15.83
N ALA A 263 -11.33 1.20 15.14
CA ALA A 263 -10.04 0.51 15.17
C ALA A 263 -9.00 1.15 14.24
N LEU A 264 -9.42 2.05 13.34
CA LEU A 264 -8.52 2.73 12.41
C LEU A 264 -7.82 3.91 13.11
N SER A 265 -6.50 3.83 13.23
CA SER A 265 -5.68 4.97 13.67
C SER A 265 -5.40 5.90 12.50
N LEU A 266 -6.18 6.99 12.36
CA LEU A 266 -5.95 8.02 11.35
C LEU A 266 -4.56 8.65 11.44
N LYS A 267 -3.98 8.75 12.66
CA LYS A 267 -2.61 9.23 12.84
C LYS A 267 -1.58 8.27 12.24
N ALA A 268 -1.77 6.96 12.41
CA ALA A 268 -0.86 5.96 11.85
C ALA A 268 -0.89 5.99 10.32
N VAL A 269 -2.08 6.13 9.74
CA VAL A 269 -2.22 6.26 8.27
C VAL A 269 -2.03 7.68 7.76
N GLN A 270 -1.45 8.59 8.56
CA GLN A 270 -1.14 9.97 8.17
C GLN A 270 -2.33 10.76 7.60
N GLY A 271 -3.52 10.55 8.17
CA GLY A 271 -4.75 11.19 7.70
C GLY A 271 -5.28 10.63 6.39
N TRP A 272 -4.73 9.53 5.86
CA TRP A 272 -5.43 8.75 4.84
C TRP A 272 -6.75 8.26 5.41
N GLN A 273 -7.77 8.15 4.57
CA GLN A 273 -9.09 7.62 4.94
C GLN A 273 -9.91 8.55 5.84
N VAL A 274 -9.56 9.85 5.96
CA VAL A 274 -10.42 10.83 6.63
C VAL A 274 -11.78 10.91 5.94
N TRP A 275 -11.81 10.68 4.62
CA TRP A 275 -13.05 10.63 3.86
C TRP A 275 -14.06 9.61 4.42
N LEU A 276 -13.63 8.53 5.10
CA LEU A 276 -14.53 7.54 5.70
C LEU A 276 -15.41 8.15 6.81
N LEU A 277 -14.91 9.17 7.53
CA LEU A 277 -15.70 9.90 8.53
C LEU A 277 -16.82 10.71 7.87
N ALA A 278 -16.49 11.43 6.80
CA ALA A 278 -17.48 12.19 6.03
C ALA A 278 -18.46 11.28 5.29
N ASP A 279 -17.99 10.12 4.81
CA ASP A 279 -18.82 9.12 4.16
C ASP A 279 -19.81 8.46 5.13
N LYS A 280 -19.35 8.11 6.34
CA LYS A 280 -20.22 7.68 7.43
C LYS A 280 -21.30 8.73 7.73
N GLY A 281 -20.92 10.01 7.82
CA GLY A 281 -21.87 11.11 8.01
C GLY A 281 -22.88 11.20 6.87
N TRP A 282 -22.44 11.04 5.62
CA TRP A 282 -23.33 11.00 4.46
C TRP A 282 -24.31 9.83 4.50
N CYS A 283 -23.85 8.62 4.83
CA CYS A 283 -24.72 7.46 4.94
C CYS A 283 -25.74 7.65 6.08
N GLN A 284 -25.32 8.21 7.24
CA GLN A 284 -26.22 8.56 8.34
C GLN A 284 -27.32 9.53 7.89
N LEU A 285 -26.96 10.54 7.09
CA LEU A 285 -27.94 11.44 6.47
C LEU A 285 -28.95 10.71 5.58
N GLN A 286 -28.47 9.79 4.72
CA GLN A 286 -29.36 9.07 3.81
C GLN A 286 -30.33 8.14 4.56
N THR A 287 -29.92 7.60 5.71
CA THR A 287 -30.76 6.73 6.55
C THR A 287 -31.55 7.50 7.62
N GLY A 288 -31.65 8.84 7.51
CA GLY A 288 -32.46 9.67 8.43
C GLY A 288 -31.85 9.91 9.83
N LYS A 289 -30.59 9.51 10.07
CA LYS A 289 -29.86 9.71 11.33
C LYS A 289 -29.21 11.10 11.40
N SER A 290 -29.99 12.17 11.19
CA SER A 290 -29.48 13.53 10.94
C SER A 290 -28.59 14.12 12.04
N GLN A 291 -28.87 13.84 13.32
CA GLN A 291 -28.06 14.36 14.43
C GLN A 291 -26.67 13.71 14.45
N LEU A 292 -26.62 12.38 14.35
CA LEU A 292 -25.36 11.63 14.27
C LEU A 292 -24.54 12.02 13.03
N ALA A 293 -25.23 12.31 11.92
CA ALA A 293 -24.56 12.76 10.71
C ALA A 293 -23.81 14.09 10.89
N LYS A 294 -24.39 15.04 11.65
CA LYS A 294 -23.70 16.30 11.98
C LYS A 294 -22.41 16.03 12.75
N GLU A 295 -22.47 15.17 13.76
CA GLU A 295 -21.30 14.80 14.56
C GLU A 295 -20.19 14.16 13.70
N SER A 296 -20.55 13.23 12.82
CA SER A 296 -19.59 12.60 11.90
C SER A 296 -19.00 13.59 10.89
N CYS A 297 -19.81 14.53 10.36
CA CYS A 297 -19.34 15.57 9.44
C CYS A 297 -18.38 16.55 10.13
N GLU A 298 -18.69 16.99 11.36
CA GLU A 298 -17.80 17.86 12.14
C GLU A 298 -16.49 17.15 12.50
N ALA A 299 -16.54 15.85 12.82
CA ALA A 299 -15.34 15.04 13.01
C ALA A 299 -14.49 14.95 11.74
N GLY A 300 -15.12 14.70 10.59
CA GLY A 300 -14.44 14.68 9.28
C GLY A 300 -13.80 16.03 8.93
N LYS A 301 -14.53 17.13 9.16
CA LYS A 301 -14.02 18.49 8.94
C LYS A 301 -12.84 18.81 9.84
N SER A 302 -12.94 18.46 11.13
CA SER A 302 -11.86 18.70 12.12
C SER A 302 -10.60 17.87 11.85
N ALA A 303 -10.74 16.75 11.14
CA ALA A 303 -9.63 15.88 10.76
C ALA A 303 -8.93 16.32 9.46
N LEU A 304 -9.45 17.32 8.74
CA LEU A 304 -8.80 17.86 7.55
C LEU A 304 -7.48 18.56 7.90
N THR A 305 -6.43 18.24 7.17
CA THR A 305 -5.11 18.89 7.27
C THR A 305 -4.59 19.24 5.88
N SER A 306 -3.66 20.20 5.80
CA SER A 306 -3.00 20.59 4.55
C SER A 306 -2.13 19.49 3.96
N ASP A 307 -1.64 18.59 4.81
CA ASP A 307 -0.64 17.57 4.45
C ASP A 307 -1.30 16.25 4.00
N MET A 308 -2.62 16.17 4.07
CA MET A 308 -3.41 15.05 3.58
C MET A 308 -3.27 14.90 2.07
N HIS A 309 -3.38 13.66 1.60
CA HIS A 309 -3.41 13.40 0.18
C HIS A 309 -4.60 14.10 -0.51
N VAL A 310 -4.35 14.64 -1.70
CA VAL A 310 -5.28 15.54 -2.40
C VAL A 310 -6.61 14.88 -2.75
N ASP A 311 -6.63 13.58 -3.07
CA ASP A 311 -7.88 12.89 -3.44
C ASP A 311 -8.75 12.57 -2.21
N ASP A 312 -8.15 12.21 -1.07
CA ASP A 312 -8.83 11.96 0.18
C ASP A 312 -9.45 13.26 0.71
N ARG A 313 -8.70 14.36 0.62
CA ARG A 313 -9.20 15.70 0.94
C ARG A 313 -10.35 16.09 0.01
N ALA A 314 -10.22 15.88 -1.30
CA ALA A 314 -11.28 16.20 -2.27
C ALA A 314 -12.55 15.37 -2.03
N ALA A 315 -12.42 14.08 -1.76
CA ALA A 315 -13.52 13.18 -1.44
C ALA A 315 -14.24 13.60 -0.13
N THR A 316 -13.47 13.92 0.91
CA THR A 316 -13.98 14.41 2.19
C THR A 316 -14.78 15.69 2.00
N LEU A 317 -14.18 16.71 1.37
CA LEU A 317 -14.81 18.00 1.13
C LEU A 317 -16.05 17.89 0.26
N THR A 318 -16.04 17.02 -0.75
CA THR A 318 -17.23 16.76 -1.58
C THR A 318 -18.38 16.18 -0.75
N ARG A 319 -18.10 15.19 0.12
CA ARG A 319 -19.12 14.62 1.02
C ARG A 319 -19.64 15.66 2.01
N LEU A 320 -18.76 16.46 2.61
CA LEU A 320 -19.13 17.55 3.51
C LEU A 320 -20.00 18.59 2.81
N SER A 321 -19.64 19.01 1.59
CA SER A 321 -20.43 19.95 0.80
C SER A 321 -21.87 19.46 0.61
N ARG A 322 -22.02 18.21 0.15
CA ARG A 322 -23.35 17.59 -0.04
C ARG A 322 -24.12 17.48 1.28
N ALA A 323 -23.43 17.20 2.39
CA ALA A 323 -24.04 17.09 3.71
C ALA A 323 -24.52 18.47 4.23
N TYR A 324 -23.69 19.50 4.17
CA TYR A 324 -24.05 20.87 4.57
C TYR A 324 -25.21 21.43 3.76
N ALA A 325 -25.26 21.15 2.46
CA ALA A 325 -26.41 21.50 1.62
C ALA A 325 -27.71 20.86 2.14
N LYS A 326 -27.68 19.58 2.55
CA LYS A 326 -28.84 18.90 3.17
C LYS A 326 -29.17 19.42 4.58
N PHE A 327 -28.20 19.93 5.31
CA PHE A 327 -28.42 20.59 6.59
C PHE A 327 -29.01 22.01 6.45
N GLY A 328 -29.01 22.59 5.24
CA GLY A 328 -29.46 23.95 4.97
C GLY A 328 -28.36 25.01 5.14
N ASP A 329 -27.10 24.61 5.29
CA ASP A 329 -25.95 25.52 5.38
C ASP A 329 -25.30 25.70 4.00
N GLY A 330 -25.90 26.56 3.19
CA GLY A 330 -25.42 26.82 1.82
C GLY A 330 -24.04 27.44 1.76
N ALA A 331 -23.67 28.26 2.76
CA ALA A 331 -22.39 28.95 2.78
C ALA A 331 -21.22 27.96 3.01
N GLU A 332 -21.37 27.05 3.97
CA GLU A 332 -20.35 26.02 4.19
C GLU A 332 -20.33 24.97 3.07
N ALA A 333 -21.49 24.67 2.47
CA ALA A 333 -21.57 23.78 1.31
C ALA A 333 -20.76 24.31 0.12
N GLU A 334 -20.93 25.60 -0.22
CA GLU A 334 -20.23 26.28 -1.32
C GLU A 334 -18.71 26.35 -1.05
N ARG A 335 -18.30 26.69 0.18
CA ARG A 335 -16.87 26.69 0.56
C ARG A 335 -16.22 25.32 0.35
N CYS A 336 -16.87 24.26 0.84
CA CYS A 336 -16.38 22.89 0.68
C CYS A 336 -16.31 22.49 -0.81
N GLU A 337 -17.28 22.91 -1.63
CA GLU A 337 -17.32 22.62 -3.07
C GLU A 337 -16.16 23.29 -3.83
N VAL A 338 -15.89 24.56 -3.54
CA VAL A 338 -14.78 25.30 -4.16
C VAL A 338 -13.44 24.66 -3.81
N GLU A 339 -13.23 24.31 -2.53
CA GLU A 339 -12.00 23.62 -2.11
C GLU A 339 -11.88 22.21 -2.70
N ALA A 340 -12.97 21.44 -2.73
CA ALA A 340 -12.99 20.11 -3.35
C ALA A 340 -12.59 20.17 -4.82
N SER A 341 -13.13 21.15 -5.56
CA SER A 341 -12.84 21.36 -6.99
C SER A 341 -11.37 21.71 -7.23
N ALA A 342 -10.73 22.46 -6.34
CA ALA A 342 -9.29 22.69 -6.40
C ALA A 342 -8.51 21.38 -6.18
N CYS A 343 -8.85 20.62 -5.15
CA CYS A 343 -8.19 19.35 -4.83
C CYS A 343 -8.36 18.31 -5.96
N TRP A 344 -9.51 18.26 -6.63
CA TRP A 344 -9.71 17.37 -7.78
C TRP A 344 -8.83 17.73 -8.98
N ARG A 345 -8.60 19.03 -9.24
CA ARG A 345 -7.65 19.47 -10.27
C ARG A 345 -6.21 19.08 -9.91
N ASP A 346 -5.82 19.26 -8.65
CA ASP A 346 -4.50 18.86 -8.17
C ASP A 346 -4.30 17.35 -8.27
N PHE A 347 -5.33 16.56 -7.96
CA PHE A 347 -5.29 15.11 -8.14
C PHE A 347 -5.17 14.69 -9.60
N ALA A 348 -5.89 15.33 -10.52
CA ALA A 348 -5.74 15.06 -11.95
C ALA A 348 -4.32 15.34 -12.45
N ALA A 349 -3.73 16.47 -12.05
CA ALA A 349 -2.33 16.80 -12.35
C ALA A 349 -1.35 15.78 -11.74
N LEU A 350 -1.65 15.28 -10.53
CA LEU A 350 -0.87 14.23 -9.90
C LEU A 350 -0.91 12.91 -10.70
N GLN A 351 -2.08 12.51 -11.22
CA GLN A 351 -2.21 11.32 -12.06
C GLN A 351 -1.39 11.45 -13.36
N GLU A 352 -1.39 12.63 -13.99
CA GLU A 352 -0.54 12.91 -15.15
C GLU A 352 0.95 12.80 -14.80
N LEU A 353 1.36 13.34 -13.65
CA LEU A 353 2.73 13.21 -13.15
C LEU A 353 3.12 11.75 -12.94
N MET A 354 2.25 10.96 -12.30
CA MET A 354 2.47 9.53 -12.06
C MET A 354 2.78 8.79 -13.37
N LEU A 355 1.97 9.01 -14.41
CA LEU A 355 2.19 8.42 -15.73
C LEU A 355 3.49 8.92 -16.36
N SER A 356 3.70 10.24 -16.36
CA SER A 356 4.89 10.84 -16.96
C SER A 356 6.19 10.31 -16.37
N VAL A 357 6.28 10.14 -15.04
CA VAL A 357 7.52 9.66 -14.41
C VAL A 357 7.74 8.18 -14.70
N VAL A 358 6.70 7.36 -14.67
CA VAL A 358 6.75 5.93 -15.01
C VAL A 358 7.15 5.74 -16.47
N GLU A 359 6.57 6.52 -17.37
CA GLU A 359 6.91 6.51 -18.80
C GLU A 359 8.34 6.99 -19.04
N SER A 360 8.87 7.94 -18.26
CA SER A 360 10.25 8.44 -18.40
C SER A 360 11.33 7.51 -17.85
N SER A 361 10.95 6.55 -17.01
CA SER A 361 11.85 5.62 -16.33
C SER A 361 12.57 4.70 -17.30
N ARG A 362 13.90 4.63 -17.19
CA ARG A 362 14.71 3.74 -18.03
C ARG A 362 14.53 2.28 -17.62
N GLY A 363 14.50 2.01 -16.32
CA GLY A 363 14.33 0.66 -15.77
C GLY A 363 12.94 0.10 -16.05
N VAL A 364 11.88 0.90 -15.91
CA VAL A 364 10.52 0.47 -16.24
C VAL A 364 10.40 0.14 -17.72
N ARG A 365 10.92 0.98 -18.62
CA ARG A 365 10.95 0.68 -20.07
C ARG A 365 11.71 -0.61 -20.36
N TRP A 366 12.92 -0.72 -19.81
CA TRP A 366 13.75 -1.93 -19.97
C TRP A 366 13.00 -3.20 -19.52
N MET A 367 12.30 -3.15 -18.39
CA MET A 367 11.52 -4.27 -17.86
C MET A 367 10.24 -4.54 -18.67
N ALA A 368 9.60 -3.50 -19.21
CA ALA A 368 8.44 -3.64 -20.08
C ALA A 368 8.79 -4.43 -21.35
N ASP A 369 9.97 -4.18 -21.92
CA ASP A 369 10.49 -4.83 -23.13
C ASP A 369 10.96 -6.29 -22.90
N GLN A 370 11.15 -6.70 -21.63
CA GLN A 370 11.45 -8.10 -21.32
C GLN A 370 10.22 -8.97 -21.57
N ARG A 371 10.41 -10.12 -22.24
CA ARG A 371 9.35 -11.10 -22.38
C ARG A 371 8.86 -11.56 -20.99
N PRO A 372 7.53 -11.74 -20.79
CA PRO A 372 6.98 -12.23 -19.54
C PRO A 372 7.54 -13.60 -19.15
#